data_AF-A0A371WND7-F1
#
_entry.id   AF-A0A371WND7-F1
#
_cell.length_a   1.000
_cell.length_b   1.000
_cell.length_c   1.000
_cell.angle_alpha   90.00
_cell.angle_beta   90.00
_cell.angle_gamma   90.00
#
_symmetry.space_group_name_H-M   'P 1'
#
loop_
_entity.id
_entity.type
_entity.pdbx_description
1 polymer ?
#
loop_
_entity_poly.entity_id
_entity_poly.type
_entity_poly.pdbx_seq_one_letter_code
_entity_poly.pdbx_strand_id
1 'polypeptide(L)'
;MRDDAVKRMVCQYKTEPTSFLLARLNMAEDCHIKGSGTTAERITMSLTTNLSPNSLEHGDAAPKIGRKWAQVESVARRLFLEHGFMNTSMDAVARDAMVSKATLYAYFPSKEALFAHLIAQECNEKQERLQILDLNTHDLETALRSFAHDYVRIFLDDDKMAFFRVVSAENARFPALCHLFFEAGPGNNIRRIATFLDDAKARGLLEFENSCIAATQFVSLVRGELPLCTALGIHRPTEDEIAEVIDSGLAVFLRAYAPRTQRDKENSARRVDDAAA
;
A
#
# COMPACT_ATOMS: atom_id res chain seq x y z
N MET A 1 -24.06 5.99 35.03
CA MET A 1 -22.58 6.11 34.96
C MET A 1 -21.96 5.05 34.05
N ARG A 2 -22.39 4.91 32.79
CA ARG A 2 -21.73 3.99 31.84
C ARG A 2 -21.97 4.31 30.35
N ASP A 3 -22.31 5.56 30.04
CA ASP A 3 -22.76 5.94 28.69
C ASP A 3 -22.12 7.23 28.14
N ASP A 4 -21.02 7.67 28.75
CA ASP A 4 -20.43 8.99 28.48
C ASP A 4 -18.92 8.94 28.12
N ALA A 5 -18.37 7.72 28.01
CA ALA A 5 -16.99 7.47 27.60
C ALA A 5 -16.86 7.14 26.10
N VAL A 6 -17.90 6.55 25.48
CA VAL A 6 -17.87 6.14 24.06
C VAL A 6 -18.17 7.33 23.13
N LYS A 7 -18.98 8.30 23.56
CA LYS A 7 -19.23 9.55 22.80
C LYS A 7 -18.03 10.50 22.76
N ARG A 8 -17.05 10.35 23.67
CA ARG A 8 -15.83 11.18 23.66
C ARG A 8 -14.73 10.63 22.76
N MET A 9 -14.73 9.33 22.44
CA MET A 9 -13.69 8.71 21.60
C MET A 9 -13.93 8.91 20.09
N VAL A 10 -15.15 9.28 19.68
CA VAL A 10 -15.52 9.52 18.27
C VAL A 10 -15.45 11.01 17.89
N CYS A 11 -15.20 11.91 18.84
CA CYS A 11 -15.21 13.37 18.62
C CYS A 11 -13.82 14.01 18.47
N GLN A 12 -12.73 13.23 18.47
CA GLN A 12 -11.36 13.75 18.33
C GLN A 12 -10.78 13.61 16.91
N TYR A 13 -11.58 13.15 15.95
CA TYR A 13 -11.19 12.92 14.55
C TYR A 13 -11.51 14.08 13.59
N LYS A 14 -11.51 15.32 14.08
CA LYS A 14 -11.68 16.50 13.22
C LYS A 14 -10.55 17.48 13.46
N THR A 15 -9.93 17.86 12.33
CA THR A 15 -8.81 18.77 12.12
C THR A 15 -7.44 18.21 12.52
N GLU A 16 -6.63 17.79 11.54
CA GLU A 16 -5.16 17.99 11.47
C GLU A 16 -4.63 17.53 10.09
N PRO A 17 -4.26 18.45 9.17
CA PRO A 17 -3.57 18.10 7.93
C PRO A 17 -2.05 18.23 8.13
N THR A 18 -1.27 17.44 7.39
CA THR A 18 0.22 17.41 7.32
C THR A 18 1.03 16.80 8.48
N SER A 19 0.63 16.86 9.75
CA SER A 19 1.37 16.18 10.85
C SER A 19 1.30 14.63 10.76
N PHE A 20 0.28 14.11 10.07
CA PHE A 20 -0.03 12.67 10.00
C PHE A 20 0.93 11.84 9.14
N LEU A 21 1.56 12.44 8.12
CA LEU A 21 2.53 11.77 7.25
C LEU A 21 3.85 11.50 8.00
N LEU A 22 4.30 12.45 8.82
CA LEU A 22 5.50 12.31 9.63
C LEU A 22 5.28 11.41 10.86
N ALA A 23 4.12 11.49 11.51
CA ALA A 23 3.79 10.64 12.66
C ALA A 23 3.64 9.14 12.29
N ARG A 24 3.12 8.81 11.09
CA ARG A 24 3.03 7.41 10.62
C ARG A 24 4.37 6.84 10.13
N LEU A 25 5.31 7.68 9.69
CA LEU A 25 6.66 7.25 9.31
C LEU A 25 7.52 6.87 10.53
N ASN A 26 7.22 7.41 11.72
CA ASN A 26 7.99 7.15 12.95
C ASN A 26 7.60 5.87 13.72
N MET A 27 6.65 5.07 13.24
CA MET A 27 6.28 3.78 13.86
C MET A 27 7.01 2.57 13.21
N ALA A 28 8.03 2.83 12.40
CA ALA A 28 8.61 1.87 11.46
C ALA A 28 9.94 1.21 11.92
N GLU A 29 10.21 1.08 13.22
CA GLU A 29 11.53 0.62 13.68
C GLU A 29 11.73 -0.91 13.69
N ASP A 30 10.67 -1.74 13.65
CA ASP A 30 10.82 -3.19 13.95
C ASP A 30 10.71 -4.17 12.77
N CYS A 31 10.40 -3.75 11.53
CA CYS A 31 10.40 -4.67 10.37
C CYS A 31 11.74 -4.61 9.64
N HIS A 32 12.72 -5.37 10.14
CA HIS A 32 14.08 -5.44 9.61
C HIS A 32 14.16 -6.25 8.30
N ILE A 33 13.72 -5.65 7.19
CA ILE A 33 14.33 -5.94 5.88
C ILE A 33 15.65 -5.17 5.90
N LYS A 34 16.78 -5.87 6.06
CA LYS A 34 18.12 -5.26 6.12
C LYS A 34 18.33 -4.35 4.90
N GLY A 35 18.20 -3.04 5.12
CA GLY A 35 18.27 -1.99 4.10
C GLY A 35 17.46 -0.71 4.40
N SER A 36 16.49 -0.73 5.32
CA SER A 36 15.57 0.42 5.57
C SER A 36 15.83 1.24 6.85
N GLY A 37 16.77 0.84 7.71
CA GLY A 37 17.07 1.57 8.95
C GLY A 37 17.65 2.96 8.71
N THR A 38 17.09 3.99 9.36
CA THR A 38 17.38 5.46 9.29
C THR A 38 16.74 6.26 8.14
N THR A 39 15.76 5.70 7.42
CA THR A 39 15.24 6.33 6.20
C THR A 39 14.18 7.41 6.46
N ALA A 40 13.41 7.35 7.55
CA ALA A 40 12.36 8.34 7.85
C ALA A 40 12.92 9.78 8.05
N GLU A 41 13.98 9.94 8.85
CA GLU A 41 14.67 11.23 9.01
C GLU A 41 15.34 11.71 7.71
N ARG A 42 15.86 10.78 6.89
CA ARG A 42 16.38 11.09 5.54
C ARG A 42 15.28 11.42 4.53
N ILE A 43 14.06 10.90 4.69
CA ILE A 43 12.89 11.26 3.87
C ILE A 43 12.47 12.70 4.19
N THR A 44 12.40 13.06 5.47
CA THR A 44 12.12 14.45 5.90
C THR A 44 13.24 15.40 5.47
N MET A 45 14.52 15.00 5.59
CA MET A 45 15.65 15.81 5.11
C MET A 45 15.72 15.90 3.58
N SER A 46 15.52 14.82 2.82
CA SER A 46 15.67 14.82 1.36
C SER A 46 14.51 15.51 0.64
N LEU A 47 13.30 15.41 1.20
CA LEU A 47 12.16 16.23 0.77
C LEU A 47 12.39 17.71 1.10
N THR A 48 13.05 18.05 2.22
CA THR A 48 13.35 19.47 2.54
C THR A 48 14.58 20.04 1.82
N THR A 49 15.60 19.23 1.47
CA THR A 49 16.83 19.71 0.81
C THR A 49 16.73 19.88 -0.71
N ASN A 50 15.80 19.18 -1.37
CA ASN A 50 15.56 19.33 -2.82
C ASN A 50 14.40 20.29 -3.15
N LEU A 51 13.67 20.76 -2.13
CA LEU A 51 12.72 21.87 -2.26
C LEU A 51 13.51 23.18 -2.10
N SER A 52 13.45 24.05 -3.12
CA SER A 52 14.12 25.35 -3.10
C SER A 52 13.85 26.11 -1.79
N PRO A 53 14.87 26.69 -1.13
CA PRO A 53 14.73 27.39 0.15
C PRO A 53 13.74 28.56 0.14
N ASN A 54 13.36 29.04 -1.05
CA ASN A 54 12.52 30.23 -1.22
C ASN A 54 11.00 29.98 -1.10
N SER A 55 10.57 28.76 -0.75
CA SER A 55 9.15 28.38 -0.78
C SER A 55 8.45 28.38 0.58
N LEU A 56 9.13 28.75 1.68
CA LEU A 56 8.61 28.60 3.05
C LEU A 56 8.16 29.90 3.74
N GLU A 57 8.17 31.05 3.06
CA GLU A 57 7.71 32.32 3.65
C GLU A 57 6.37 32.79 3.09
N HIS A 58 5.32 31.96 3.07
CA HIS A 58 3.95 32.45 2.81
C HIS A 58 2.90 31.71 3.65
N GLY A 59 2.64 32.24 4.85
CA GLY A 59 1.32 32.27 5.50
C GLY A 59 0.73 30.96 6.03
N ASP A 60 0.84 30.78 7.35
CA ASP A 60 0.11 29.80 8.17
C ASP A 60 -1.42 29.95 8.08
N ALA A 61 -2.03 29.33 7.07
CA ALA A 61 -3.45 28.99 7.08
C ALA A 61 -3.63 27.59 6.51
N ALA A 62 -4.12 26.66 7.34
CA ALA A 62 -4.48 25.32 6.89
C ALA A 62 -5.38 25.40 5.63
N PRO A 63 -5.10 24.62 4.58
CA PRO A 63 -5.80 24.75 3.32
C PRO A 63 -7.31 24.52 3.52
N LYS A 64 -8.15 25.37 2.92
CA LYS A 64 -9.61 25.19 2.92
C LYS A 64 -9.97 23.97 2.07
N ILE A 65 -10.01 22.80 2.70
CA ILE A 65 -10.48 21.54 2.13
C ILE A 65 -11.97 21.72 1.77
N GLY A 66 -12.29 21.60 0.48
CA GLY A 66 -13.63 21.85 -0.05
C GLY A 66 -13.73 21.49 -1.53
N ARG A 67 -14.83 21.86 -2.20
CA ARG A 67 -15.11 21.47 -3.60
C ARG A 67 -13.95 21.77 -4.57
N LYS A 68 -13.27 22.92 -4.41
CA LYS A 68 -12.14 23.31 -5.26
C LYS A 68 -10.90 22.45 -5.05
N TRP A 69 -10.67 21.95 -3.83
CA TRP A 69 -9.57 21.03 -3.52
C TRP A 69 -9.77 19.71 -4.27
N ALA A 70 -10.95 19.09 -4.11
CA ALA A 70 -11.29 17.84 -4.80
C ALA A 70 -11.25 17.97 -6.33
N GLN A 71 -11.63 19.15 -6.85
CA GLN A 71 -11.51 19.43 -8.28
C GLN A 71 -10.05 19.48 -8.74
N VAL A 72 -9.16 20.12 -7.97
CA VAL A 72 -7.72 20.13 -8.25
C VAL A 72 -7.15 18.72 -8.21
N GLU A 73 -7.48 17.90 -7.20
CA GLU A 73 -7.01 16.51 -7.11
C GLU A 73 -7.43 15.68 -8.32
N SER A 74 -8.71 15.73 -8.68
CA SER A 74 -9.27 14.98 -9.81
C SER A 74 -8.60 15.36 -11.14
N VAL A 75 -8.45 16.66 -11.39
CA VAL A 75 -7.79 17.17 -12.60
C VAL A 75 -6.31 16.80 -12.63
N ALA A 76 -5.61 16.99 -11.51
CA ALA A 76 -4.20 16.65 -11.40
C ALA A 76 -3.96 15.14 -11.62
N ARG A 77 -4.78 14.28 -10.99
CA ARG A 77 -4.74 12.82 -11.20
C ARG A 77 -4.86 12.48 -12.68
N ARG A 78 -5.88 13.03 -13.36
CA ARG A 78 -6.09 12.80 -14.79
C ARG A 78 -4.88 13.23 -15.62
N LEU A 79 -4.40 14.47 -15.43
CA LEU A 79 -3.28 14.99 -16.21
C LEU A 79 -1.98 14.20 -15.98
N PHE A 80 -1.68 13.81 -14.74
CA PHE A 80 -0.50 12.98 -14.45
C PHE A 80 -0.59 11.59 -15.08
N LEU A 81 -1.78 10.98 -15.13
CA LEU A 81 -1.98 9.68 -15.78
C LEU A 81 -1.92 9.78 -17.31
N GLU A 82 -2.45 10.85 -17.90
CA GLU A 82 -2.49 11.06 -19.35
C GLU A 82 -1.13 11.52 -19.93
N HIS A 83 -0.40 12.36 -19.21
CA HIS A 83 0.79 13.04 -19.71
C HIS A 83 2.07 12.70 -18.95
N GLY A 84 1.97 11.98 -17.84
CA GLY A 84 3.07 11.73 -16.93
C GLY A 84 3.38 12.94 -16.03
N PHE A 85 4.29 12.72 -15.07
CA PHE A 85 4.68 13.77 -14.13
C PHE A 85 5.43 14.92 -14.82
N MET A 86 6.33 14.60 -15.75
CA MET A 86 7.17 15.62 -16.42
C MET A 86 6.40 16.57 -17.34
N ASN A 87 5.47 16.05 -18.14
CA ASN A 87 4.74 16.87 -19.12
C ASN A 87 3.52 17.59 -18.53
N THR A 88 3.26 17.38 -17.24
CA THR A 88 2.20 18.09 -16.50
C THR A 88 2.79 19.29 -15.78
N SER A 89 2.21 20.47 -16.00
CA SER A 89 2.59 21.71 -15.30
C SER A 89 1.51 22.14 -14.31
N MET A 90 1.91 22.85 -13.25
CA MET A 90 0.95 23.45 -12.29
C MET A 90 0.01 24.45 -12.98
N ASP A 91 0.48 25.11 -14.04
CA ASP A 91 -0.35 25.99 -14.87
C ASP A 91 -1.46 25.25 -15.61
N ALA A 92 -1.14 24.07 -16.18
CA ALA A 92 -2.12 23.23 -16.83
C ALA A 92 -3.16 22.73 -15.82
N VAL A 93 -2.72 22.29 -14.63
CA VAL A 93 -3.62 21.87 -13.55
C VAL A 93 -4.54 23.02 -13.11
N ALA A 94 -4.00 24.22 -12.87
CA ALA A 94 -4.80 25.37 -12.45
C ALA A 94 -5.86 25.75 -13.49
N ARG A 95 -5.47 25.78 -14.77
CA ARG A 95 -6.36 26.07 -15.90
C ARG A 95 -7.48 25.04 -16.02
N ASP A 96 -7.15 23.76 -16.05
CA ASP A 96 -8.13 22.68 -16.21
C ASP A 96 -9.05 22.53 -14.98
N ALA A 97 -8.52 22.79 -13.78
CA ALA A 97 -9.31 22.81 -12.55
C ALA A 97 -10.10 24.12 -12.36
N MET A 98 -10.00 25.07 -13.29
CA MET A 98 -10.66 26.39 -13.21
C MET A 98 -10.39 27.12 -11.88
N VAL A 99 -9.16 27.03 -11.39
CA VAL A 99 -8.69 27.74 -10.19
C VAL A 99 -7.57 28.72 -10.54
N SER A 100 -7.39 29.76 -9.73
CA SER A 100 -6.23 30.63 -9.89
C SER A 100 -4.95 29.91 -9.49
N LYS A 101 -3.79 30.31 -10.06
CA LYS A 101 -2.49 29.79 -9.63
C LYS A 101 -2.27 30.00 -8.12
N ALA A 102 -2.63 31.17 -7.61
CA ALA A 102 -2.54 31.47 -6.17
C ALA A 102 -3.36 30.48 -5.33
N THR A 103 -4.55 30.09 -5.80
CA THR A 103 -5.37 29.06 -5.13
C THR A 103 -4.69 27.69 -5.17
N LEU A 104 -4.16 27.28 -6.33
CA LEU A 104 -3.46 26.01 -6.45
C LEU A 104 -2.22 25.94 -5.56
N TYR A 105 -1.37 26.97 -5.57
CA TYR A 105 -0.16 27.01 -4.77
C TYR A 105 -0.42 27.15 -3.27
N ALA A 106 -1.55 27.74 -2.87
CA ALA A 106 -2.01 27.74 -1.47
C ALA A 106 -2.44 26.34 -1.00
N TYR A 107 -2.85 25.45 -1.90
CA TYR A 107 -3.17 24.06 -1.59
C TYR A 107 -1.95 23.15 -1.65
N PHE A 108 -1.17 23.30 -2.71
CA PHE A 108 -0.03 22.46 -3.01
C PHE A 108 1.15 23.35 -3.40
N PRO A 109 2.17 23.50 -2.52
CA PRO A 109 3.26 24.45 -2.74
C PRO A 109 4.14 24.07 -3.93
N SER A 110 4.10 22.82 -4.38
CA SER A 110 4.82 22.36 -5.56
C SER A 110 4.08 21.23 -6.29
N LYS A 111 4.55 20.90 -7.50
CA LYS A 111 4.04 19.78 -8.29
C LYS A 111 4.31 18.44 -7.60
N GLU A 112 5.46 18.33 -6.94
CA GLU A 112 5.89 17.18 -6.14
C GLU A 112 4.97 17.00 -4.94
N ALA A 113 4.62 18.09 -4.23
CA ALA A 113 3.70 18.04 -3.09
C ALA A 113 2.30 17.59 -3.52
N LEU A 114 1.80 18.09 -4.65
CA LEU A 114 0.53 17.65 -5.24
C LEU A 114 0.58 16.16 -5.62
N PHE A 115 1.65 15.71 -6.25
CA PHE A 115 1.76 14.32 -6.68
C PHE A 115 1.97 13.36 -5.50
N ALA A 116 2.76 13.74 -4.50
CA ALA A 116 2.93 13.01 -3.24
C ALA A 116 1.60 12.84 -2.51
N HIS A 117 0.78 13.91 -2.47
CA HIS A 117 -0.57 13.85 -1.91
C HIS A 117 -1.45 12.84 -2.65
N LEU A 118 -1.46 12.88 -3.99
CA LEU A 118 -2.20 11.91 -4.81
C LEU A 118 -1.70 10.48 -4.60
N ILE A 119 -0.39 10.26 -4.46
CA ILE A 119 0.18 8.94 -4.13
C ILE A 119 -0.39 8.44 -2.80
N ALA A 120 -0.35 9.27 -1.76
CA ALA A 120 -0.83 8.89 -0.44
C ALA A 120 -2.35 8.60 -0.44
N GLN A 121 -3.14 9.42 -1.13
CA GLN A 121 -4.57 9.20 -1.28
C GLN A 121 -4.85 7.87 -2.00
N GLU A 122 -4.19 7.63 -3.13
CA GLU A 122 -4.35 6.41 -3.92
C GLU A 122 -4.00 5.16 -3.11
N CYS A 123 -2.95 5.22 -2.28
CA CYS A 123 -2.55 4.15 -1.38
C CYS A 123 -3.57 3.92 -0.25
N ASN A 124 -4.14 4.98 0.34
CA ASN A 124 -5.16 4.87 1.39
C ASN A 124 -6.46 4.27 0.85
N GLU A 125 -6.97 4.75 -0.29
CA GLU A 125 -8.17 4.21 -0.92
C GLU A 125 -8.04 2.71 -1.24
N LYS A 126 -6.85 2.27 -1.67
CA LYS A 126 -6.56 0.84 -1.87
C LYS A 126 -6.62 0.08 -0.56
N GLN A 127 -6.08 0.63 0.52
CA GLN A 127 -6.05 -0.04 1.83
C GLN A 127 -7.44 -0.22 2.42
N GLU A 128 -8.36 0.72 2.19
CA GLU A 128 -9.75 0.64 2.64
C GLU A 128 -10.54 -0.45 1.91
N ARG A 129 -10.14 -0.79 0.68
CA ARG A 129 -10.75 -1.87 -0.11
C ARG A 129 -10.23 -3.26 0.24
N LEU A 130 -9.07 -3.35 0.91
CA LEU A 130 -8.52 -4.64 1.34
C LEU A 130 -9.31 -5.15 2.55
N GLN A 131 -9.80 -6.38 2.43
CA GLN A 131 -10.40 -7.08 3.55
C GLN A 131 -9.52 -7.08 4.80
N ILE A 132 -10.19 -7.01 5.95
CA ILE A 132 -9.54 -7.11 7.25
C ILE A 132 -9.21 -8.58 7.48
N LEU A 133 -7.92 -8.86 7.61
CA LEU A 133 -7.40 -10.15 8.03
C LEU A 133 -7.73 -10.34 9.52
N ASP A 134 -8.62 -11.28 9.83
CA ASP A 134 -9.08 -11.54 11.20
C ASP A 134 -9.39 -13.03 11.41
N LEU A 135 -8.66 -13.66 12.34
CA LEU A 135 -8.83 -15.07 12.70
C LEU A 135 -10.00 -15.31 13.66
N ASN A 136 -10.72 -14.27 14.10
CA ASN A 136 -11.90 -14.43 14.96
C ASN A 136 -13.18 -14.66 14.15
N THR A 137 -13.17 -14.29 12.88
CA THR A 137 -14.34 -14.37 11.98
C THR A 137 -14.21 -15.49 10.95
N HIS A 138 -12.99 -15.89 10.61
CA HIS A 138 -12.72 -16.90 9.58
C HIS A 138 -11.59 -17.83 10.02
N ASP A 139 -11.54 -19.03 9.45
CA ASP A 139 -10.34 -19.87 9.53
C ASP A 139 -9.18 -19.24 8.73
N LEU A 140 -7.97 -19.71 9.01
CA LEU A 140 -6.74 -19.16 8.42
C LEU A 140 -6.73 -19.18 6.90
N GLU A 141 -7.16 -20.28 6.29
CA GLU A 141 -7.12 -20.45 4.84
C GLU A 141 -8.14 -19.52 4.17
N THR A 142 -9.37 -19.47 4.68
CA THR A 142 -10.42 -18.58 4.17
C THR A 142 -10.01 -17.10 4.29
N ALA A 143 -9.42 -16.71 5.41
CA ALA A 143 -8.94 -15.34 5.61
C ALA A 143 -7.82 -14.96 4.63
N LEU A 144 -6.81 -15.82 4.48
CA LEU A 144 -5.70 -15.59 3.55
C LEU A 144 -6.16 -15.57 2.09
N ARG A 145 -7.05 -16.48 1.71
CA ARG A 145 -7.60 -16.57 0.35
C ARG A 145 -8.39 -15.31 -0.02
N SER A 146 -9.30 -14.88 0.85
CA SER A 146 -10.14 -13.70 0.59
C SER A 146 -9.29 -12.43 0.50
N PHE A 147 -8.29 -12.28 1.39
CA PHE A 147 -7.32 -11.20 1.29
C PHE A 147 -6.50 -11.27 0.00
N ALA A 148 -6.04 -12.45 -0.42
CA ALA A 148 -5.25 -12.62 -1.64
C ALA A 148 -6.03 -12.20 -2.89
N HIS A 149 -7.32 -12.53 -2.97
CA HIS A 149 -8.19 -12.08 -4.07
C HIS A 149 -8.27 -10.55 -4.13
N ASP A 150 -8.59 -9.88 -3.03
CA ASP A 150 -8.67 -8.41 -3.00
C ASP A 150 -7.31 -7.77 -3.30
N TYR A 151 -6.25 -8.33 -2.75
CA TYR A 151 -4.87 -7.87 -2.98
C TYR A 151 -4.50 -7.94 -4.45
N VAL A 152 -4.64 -9.10 -5.10
CA VAL A 152 -4.28 -9.29 -6.50
C VAL A 152 -5.15 -8.41 -7.41
N ARG A 153 -6.46 -8.32 -7.16
CA ARG A 153 -7.37 -7.45 -7.95
C ARG A 153 -6.97 -5.98 -7.88
N ILE A 154 -6.60 -5.48 -6.70
CA ILE A 154 -6.12 -4.10 -6.53
C ILE A 154 -4.84 -3.83 -7.33
N PHE A 155 -3.96 -4.83 -7.46
CA PHE A 155 -2.74 -4.72 -8.26
C PHE A 155 -3.01 -4.81 -9.76
N LEU A 156 -4.05 -5.51 -10.20
CA LEU A 156 -4.34 -5.70 -11.62
C LEU A 156 -5.32 -4.67 -12.22
N ASP A 157 -5.88 -3.79 -11.40
CA ASP A 157 -6.73 -2.68 -11.85
C ASP A 157 -5.94 -1.71 -12.77
N ASP A 158 -6.49 -1.44 -13.95
CA ASP A 158 -5.83 -0.69 -15.03
C ASP A 158 -5.43 0.73 -14.61
N ASP A 159 -6.30 1.42 -13.87
CA ASP A 159 -6.04 2.76 -13.34
C ASP A 159 -4.91 2.71 -12.30
N LYS A 160 -4.94 1.66 -11.46
CA LYS A 160 -3.95 1.47 -10.40
C LYS A 160 -2.57 1.13 -10.97
N MET A 161 -2.51 0.40 -12.09
CA MET A 161 -1.28 0.12 -12.83
C MET A 161 -0.76 1.34 -13.59
N ALA A 162 -1.64 2.18 -14.14
CA ALA A 162 -1.23 3.45 -14.75
C ALA A 162 -0.49 4.34 -13.73
N PHE A 163 -1.02 4.42 -12.51
CA PHE A 163 -0.38 5.20 -11.44
C PHE A 163 1.00 4.64 -11.05
N PHE A 164 1.14 3.31 -10.94
CA PHE A 164 2.43 2.66 -10.70
C PHE A 164 3.44 2.94 -11.81
N ARG A 165 3.03 2.91 -13.09
CA ARG A 165 3.90 3.23 -14.23
C ARG A 165 4.40 4.67 -14.18
N VAL A 166 3.54 5.64 -13.87
CA VAL A 166 3.92 7.04 -13.73
C VAL A 166 4.94 7.22 -12.61
N VAL A 167 4.70 6.65 -11.42
CA VAL A 167 5.65 6.73 -10.31
C VAL A 167 7.00 6.07 -10.65
N SER A 168 6.96 4.90 -11.29
CA SER A 168 8.17 4.13 -11.62
C SER A 168 9.03 4.82 -12.67
N ALA A 169 8.41 5.49 -13.66
CA ALA A 169 9.11 6.24 -14.69
C ALA A 169 9.96 7.39 -14.13
N GLU A 170 9.60 7.91 -12.95
CA GLU A 170 10.27 9.05 -12.32
C GLU A 170 11.39 8.67 -11.34
N ASN A 171 11.63 7.36 -11.10
CA ASN A 171 12.59 6.88 -10.09
C ASN A 171 13.99 7.51 -10.22
N ALA A 172 14.50 7.65 -11.45
CA ALA A 172 15.84 8.19 -11.69
C ALA A 172 16.00 9.67 -11.26
N ARG A 173 14.89 10.40 -11.16
CA ARG A 173 14.87 11.85 -10.85
C ARG A 173 14.31 12.12 -9.46
N PHE A 174 13.26 11.40 -9.09
CA PHE A 174 12.51 11.59 -7.86
C PHE A 174 12.37 10.27 -7.08
N PRO A 175 13.49 9.69 -6.60
CA PRO A 175 13.46 8.42 -5.88
C PRO A 175 12.59 8.48 -4.61
N ALA A 176 12.48 9.67 -3.99
CA ALA A 176 11.62 9.89 -2.84
C ALA A 176 10.13 9.59 -3.10
N LEU A 177 9.63 9.80 -4.33
CA LEU A 177 8.25 9.47 -4.68
C LEU A 177 8.03 7.95 -4.75
N CYS A 178 9.01 7.20 -5.25
CA CYS A 178 8.96 5.74 -5.26
C CYS A 178 9.00 5.17 -3.85
N HIS A 179 9.81 5.75 -2.95
CA HIS A 179 9.81 5.39 -1.53
C HIS A 179 8.48 5.68 -0.86
N LEU A 180 7.89 6.85 -1.09
CA LEU A 180 6.56 7.20 -0.56
C LEU A 180 5.50 6.20 -1.03
N PHE A 181 5.48 5.88 -2.32
CA PHE A 181 4.55 4.89 -2.87
C PHE A 181 4.74 3.51 -2.21
N PHE A 182 5.99 3.08 -2.03
CA PHE A 182 6.28 1.80 -1.38
C PHE A 182 5.79 1.79 0.07
N GLU A 183 6.15 2.79 0.87
CA GLU A 183 5.80 2.85 2.29
C GLU A 183 4.30 3.01 2.53
N ALA A 184 3.63 3.83 1.72
CA ALA A 184 2.20 4.05 1.84
C ALA A 184 1.36 2.87 1.30
N GLY A 185 1.87 2.10 0.34
CA GLY A 185 1.16 1.00 -0.31
C GLY A 185 1.73 -0.38 0.02
N PRO A 186 2.58 -0.96 -0.86
CA PRO A 186 3.08 -2.33 -0.72
C PRO A 186 3.72 -2.65 0.64
N GLY A 187 4.59 -1.79 1.15
CA GLY A 187 5.29 -1.97 2.43
C GLY A 187 4.32 -2.02 3.61
N ASN A 188 3.29 -1.16 3.60
CA ASN A 188 2.25 -1.21 4.62
C ASN A 188 1.42 -2.49 4.58
N ASN A 189 1.12 -2.99 3.39
CA ASN A 189 0.40 -4.26 3.23
C ASN A 189 1.21 -5.43 3.78
N ILE A 190 2.53 -5.48 3.54
CA ILE A 190 3.41 -6.49 4.15
C ILE A 190 3.33 -6.44 5.67
N ARG A 191 3.40 -5.25 6.28
CA ARG A 191 3.31 -5.11 7.74
C ARG A 191 1.97 -5.60 8.30
N ARG A 192 0.86 -5.26 7.63
CA ARG A 192 -0.49 -5.73 8.02
C ARG A 192 -0.58 -7.26 8.00
N ILE A 193 -0.08 -7.88 6.93
CA ILE A 193 -0.07 -9.35 6.78
C ILE A 193 0.85 -9.96 7.84
N ALA A 194 2.03 -9.39 8.08
CA ALA A 194 2.96 -9.88 9.09
C ALA A 194 2.32 -9.92 10.49
N THR A 195 1.61 -8.85 10.89
CA THR A 195 0.86 -8.80 12.15
C THR A 195 -0.21 -9.90 12.24
N PHE A 196 -0.95 -10.14 11.15
CA PHE A 196 -1.92 -11.23 11.11
C PHE A 196 -1.26 -12.62 11.21
N LEU A 197 -0.15 -12.83 10.52
CA LEU A 197 0.59 -14.09 10.58
C LEU A 197 1.16 -14.33 11.98
N ASP A 198 1.58 -13.29 12.69
CA ASP A 198 2.03 -13.41 14.09
C ASP A 198 0.90 -13.89 15.02
N ASP A 199 -0.34 -13.43 14.82
CA ASP A 199 -1.52 -13.97 15.53
C ASP A 199 -1.75 -15.46 15.16
N ALA A 200 -1.66 -15.81 13.87
CA ALA A 200 -1.77 -17.20 13.43
C ALA A 200 -0.71 -18.11 14.07
N LYS A 201 0.54 -17.62 14.16
CA LYS A 201 1.64 -18.31 14.84
C LYS A 201 1.40 -18.45 16.34
N ALA A 202 0.92 -17.40 17.01
CA ALA A 202 0.59 -17.43 18.44
C ALA A 202 -0.52 -18.46 18.75
N ARG A 203 -1.44 -18.68 17.81
CA ARG A 203 -2.48 -19.73 17.87
C ARG A 203 -2.00 -21.12 17.45
N GLY A 204 -0.73 -21.27 17.08
CA GLY A 204 -0.14 -22.54 16.63
C GLY A 204 -0.63 -23.01 15.26
N LEU A 205 -1.19 -22.12 14.43
CA LEU A 205 -1.68 -22.45 13.10
C LEU A 205 -0.59 -22.40 12.03
N LEU A 206 0.49 -21.65 12.30
CA LEU A 206 1.66 -21.50 11.41
C LEU A 206 2.96 -21.51 12.21
N GLU A 207 4.05 -21.88 11.56
CA GLU A 207 5.40 -21.92 12.14
C GLU A 207 6.40 -21.28 11.18
N PHE A 208 6.98 -20.14 11.58
CA PHE A 208 8.00 -19.41 10.83
C PHE A 208 8.91 -18.60 11.77
N GLU A 209 10.09 -18.19 11.30
CA GLU A 209 11.03 -17.38 12.09
C GLU A 209 10.72 -15.88 12.02
N ASN A 210 10.44 -15.34 10.83
CA ASN A 210 10.26 -13.91 10.59
C ASN A 210 8.94 -13.65 9.83
N SER A 211 8.03 -12.90 10.45
CA SER A 211 6.70 -12.62 9.90
C SER A 211 6.74 -11.71 8.66
N CYS A 212 7.64 -10.73 8.60
CA CYS A 212 7.80 -9.88 7.41
C CYS A 212 8.27 -10.68 6.18
N ILE A 213 9.18 -11.65 6.38
CA ILE A 213 9.64 -12.55 5.32
C ILE A 213 8.50 -13.49 4.88
N ALA A 214 7.80 -14.11 5.83
CA ALA A 214 6.65 -14.98 5.54
C ALA A 214 5.55 -14.22 4.79
N ALA A 215 5.22 -13.00 5.21
CA ALA A 215 4.27 -12.13 4.51
C ALA A 215 4.72 -11.79 3.08
N THR A 216 6.00 -11.50 2.89
CA THR A 216 6.59 -11.23 1.56
C THR A 216 6.50 -12.45 0.65
N GLN A 217 6.76 -13.64 1.18
CA GLN A 217 6.64 -14.89 0.44
C GLN A 217 5.19 -15.21 0.10
N PHE A 218 4.26 -15.02 1.04
CA PHE A 218 2.83 -15.14 0.80
C PHE A 218 2.37 -14.28 -0.38
N VAL A 219 2.60 -12.95 -0.33
CA VAL A 219 2.16 -12.07 -1.43
C VAL A 219 2.85 -12.37 -2.75
N SER A 220 4.09 -12.86 -2.71
CA SER A 220 4.84 -13.21 -3.93
C SER A 220 4.28 -14.47 -4.58
N LEU A 221 3.90 -15.46 -3.78
CA LEU A 221 3.31 -16.72 -4.25
C LEU A 221 1.91 -16.50 -4.84
N VAL A 222 1.03 -15.75 -4.16
CA VAL A 222 -0.36 -15.57 -4.61
C VAL A 222 -0.54 -14.61 -5.79
N ARG A 223 0.48 -13.80 -6.12
CA ARG A 223 0.44 -12.93 -7.30
C ARG A 223 1.21 -13.49 -8.49
N GLY A 224 2.22 -14.32 -8.24
CA GLY A 224 3.15 -14.80 -9.26
C GLY A 224 3.72 -13.68 -10.14
N GLU A 225 3.67 -13.89 -11.46
CA GLU A 225 4.11 -12.93 -12.47
C GLU A 225 2.98 -12.01 -12.99
N LEU A 226 1.74 -12.18 -12.52
CA LEU A 226 0.57 -11.46 -13.03
C LEU A 226 0.79 -9.93 -13.12
N PRO A 227 1.31 -9.25 -12.08
CA PRO A 227 1.49 -7.80 -12.15
C PRO A 227 2.52 -7.38 -13.21
N LEU A 228 3.55 -8.20 -13.45
CA LEU A 228 4.56 -7.91 -14.46
C LEU A 228 3.98 -8.03 -15.87
N CYS A 229 3.28 -9.13 -16.15
CA CYS A 229 2.64 -9.37 -17.45
C CYS A 229 1.60 -8.29 -17.78
N THR A 230 0.79 -7.88 -16.79
CA THR A 230 -0.19 -6.80 -16.95
C THR A 230 0.49 -5.43 -17.11
N ALA A 231 1.52 -5.12 -16.33
CA ALA A 231 2.23 -3.84 -16.44
C ALA A 231 2.92 -3.65 -17.79
N LEU A 232 3.41 -4.75 -18.39
CA LEU A 232 4.03 -4.76 -19.72
C LEU A 232 3.02 -4.88 -20.87
N GLY A 233 1.73 -5.04 -20.59
CA GLY A 233 0.69 -5.21 -21.61
C GLY A 233 0.78 -6.54 -22.37
N ILE A 234 1.39 -7.57 -21.78
CA ILE A 234 1.57 -8.89 -22.40
C ILE A 234 0.27 -9.70 -22.34
N HIS A 235 -0.34 -9.75 -21.16
CA HIS A 235 -1.55 -10.52 -20.89
C HIS A 235 -2.38 -9.85 -19.80
N ARG A 236 -3.70 -9.86 -19.98
CA ARG A 236 -4.65 -9.47 -18.94
C ARG A 236 -5.27 -10.77 -18.40
N PRO A 237 -4.97 -11.16 -17.16
CA PRO A 237 -5.47 -12.42 -16.65
C PRO A 237 -6.98 -12.36 -16.44
N THR A 238 -7.63 -13.48 -16.72
CA THR A 238 -9.03 -13.76 -16.40
C THR A 238 -9.19 -14.02 -14.90
N GLU A 239 -10.43 -13.97 -14.39
CA GLU A 239 -10.70 -14.29 -12.99
C GLU A 239 -10.33 -15.73 -12.63
N ASP A 240 -10.47 -16.67 -13.57
CA ASP A 240 -10.09 -18.07 -13.37
C ASP A 240 -8.57 -18.23 -13.25
N GLU A 241 -7.79 -17.53 -14.10
CA GLU A 241 -6.32 -17.52 -14.00
C GLU A 241 -5.84 -16.86 -12.69
N ILE A 242 -6.51 -15.79 -12.25
CA ILE A 242 -6.22 -15.15 -10.95
C ILE A 242 -6.48 -16.14 -9.82
N ALA A 243 -7.63 -16.83 -9.83
CA ALA A 243 -7.97 -17.82 -8.81
C ALA A 243 -6.97 -18.99 -8.78
N GLU A 244 -6.58 -19.51 -9.94
CA GLU A 244 -5.62 -20.61 -10.04
C GLU A 244 -4.25 -20.24 -9.44
N VAL A 245 -3.75 -19.03 -9.73
CA VAL A 245 -2.47 -18.54 -9.16
C VAL A 245 -2.57 -18.35 -7.65
N ILE A 246 -3.67 -17.78 -7.16
CA ILE A 246 -3.91 -17.58 -5.72
C ILE A 246 -3.95 -18.92 -5.00
N ASP A 247 -4.74 -19.87 -5.52
CA ASP A 247 -4.96 -21.18 -4.90
C ASP A 247 -3.67 -22.00 -4.85
N SER A 248 -2.92 -22.01 -5.95
CA SER A 248 -1.62 -22.65 -6.01
C SER A 248 -0.61 -22.02 -5.04
N GLY A 249 -0.52 -20.68 -5.04
CA GLY A 249 0.37 -19.94 -4.16
C GLY A 249 0.05 -20.14 -2.67
N LEU A 250 -1.25 -20.13 -2.32
CA LEU A 250 -1.73 -20.36 -0.97
C LEU A 250 -1.45 -21.79 -0.50
N ALA A 251 -1.69 -22.79 -1.35
CA ALA A 251 -1.38 -24.19 -1.03
C ALA A 251 0.12 -24.40 -0.75
N VAL A 252 1.00 -23.78 -1.54
CA VAL A 252 2.45 -23.80 -1.29
C VAL A 252 2.80 -23.13 0.04
N PHE A 253 2.23 -21.96 0.31
CA PHE A 253 2.47 -21.21 1.54
C PHE A 253 2.05 -22.00 2.78
N LEU A 254 0.82 -22.52 2.80
CA LEU A 254 0.29 -23.30 3.93
C LEU A 254 1.11 -24.56 4.16
N ARG A 255 1.49 -25.29 3.11
CA ARG A 255 2.35 -26.47 3.25
C ARG A 255 3.75 -26.13 3.79
N ALA A 256 4.32 -25.01 3.37
CA ALA A 256 5.65 -24.59 3.80
C ALA A 256 5.67 -24.19 5.29
N TYR A 257 4.62 -23.54 5.76
CA TYR A 257 4.51 -22.97 7.11
C TYR A 257 3.59 -23.72 8.06
N ALA A 258 3.01 -24.85 7.64
CA ALA A 258 2.23 -25.71 8.53
C ALA A 258 3.08 -26.16 9.74
N PRO A 259 2.49 -26.25 10.94
CA PRO A 259 3.20 -26.73 12.13
C PRO A 259 3.86 -28.08 11.89
N ARG A 260 5.07 -28.27 12.43
CA ARG A 260 5.87 -29.49 12.23
C ARG A 260 5.10 -30.80 12.50
N THR A 261 4.26 -30.80 13.54
CA THR A 261 3.42 -31.95 13.93
C THR A 261 2.37 -32.32 12.87
N GLN A 262 1.95 -31.38 12.04
CA GLN A 262 1.01 -31.60 10.95
C GLN A 262 1.72 -32.09 9.68
N ARG A 263 2.88 -31.50 9.35
CA ARG A 263 3.74 -31.94 8.23
C ARG A 263 4.19 -33.39 8.36
N ASP A 264 4.57 -33.80 9.56
CA ASP A 264 5.04 -35.16 9.82
C ASP A 264 3.90 -36.20 9.68
N LYS A 265 2.67 -35.84 10.06
CA LYS A 265 1.48 -36.69 9.88
C LYS A 265 1.08 -36.84 8.41
N GLU A 266 1.06 -35.74 7.65
CA GLU A 266 0.75 -35.77 6.22
C GLU A 266 1.78 -36.55 5.40
N ASN A 267 3.07 -36.39 5.71
CA ASN A 267 4.15 -37.15 5.07
C ASN A 267 4.10 -38.65 5.43
N SER A 268 3.68 -38.98 6.65
CA SER A 268 3.51 -40.37 7.07
C SER A 268 2.31 -41.02 6.39
N ALA A 269 1.19 -40.31 6.23
CA ALA A 269 0.00 -40.81 5.52
C ALA A 269 0.28 -41.09 4.03
N ARG A 270 0.95 -40.16 3.32
CA ARG A 270 1.32 -40.38 1.90
C ARG A 270 2.22 -41.60 1.68
N ARG A 271 3.17 -41.84 2.59
CA ARG A 271 4.05 -43.03 2.52
C ARG A 271 3.31 -44.35 2.71
N VAL A 272 2.19 -44.34 3.45
CA VAL A 272 1.36 -45.54 3.66
C VAL A 272 0.53 -45.82 2.41
N ASP A 273 -0.03 -44.79 1.78
CA ASP A 273 -0.80 -44.93 0.53
C ASP A 273 0.08 -45.35 -0.65
N ASP A 274 1.30 -44.79 -0.78
CA ASP A 274 2.28 -45.19 -1.80
C ASP A 274 2.85 -46.61 -1.57
N ALA A 275 2.80 -47.13 -0.34
CA ALA A 275 3.21 -48.50 -0.02
C ALA A 275 2.06 -49.52 -0.18
N ALA A 276 0.82 -49.04 -0.33
CA ALA A 276 -0.37 -49.86 -0.54
C ALA A 276 -0.82 -49.92 -2.01
N ALA A 277 -0.21 -49.13 -2.89
CA ALA A 277 -0.39 -49.13 -4.35
C ALA A 277 0.70 -49.97 -5.05
#